data_AF-A0A0R2X3L2-F1
#
_entry.id   AF-A0A0R2X3L2-F1
#
_cell.length_a   1.000
_cell.length_b   1.000
_cell.length_c   1.000
_cell.angle_alpha   90.00
_cell.angle_beta   90.00
_cell.angle_gamma   90.00
#
_symmetry.space_group_name_H-M   'P 1'
#
loop_
_entity.id
_entity.type
_entity.pdbx_description
1 polymer ?
#
loop_
_entity_poly.entity_id
_entity_poly.type
_entity_poly.pdbx_seq_one_letter_code
_entity_poly.pdbx_strand_id
1 'polypeptide(L)'
;MIDAGSRVNGYGSDITRTTPSQHCHPVMDSLITGMEALELEIVASVKPGVAYPSLHDQAIAGVASLLVEHGIAKVAKSELIERRLAHAFMPHGVGHLLGIQVHDVGGHQRNASGGRVEPPAHSPALRTTRMLSEDMVFTVEPGLYFIPMLLDPLRTGDAREALHWPLIDELIPSGGIRIEDNIRVTATGAENLTRR
;
A
#
# COMPACT_ATOMS: atom_id res chain seq x y z
N MET A 1 -10.66 -2.32 10.92
CA MET A 1 -10.53 -2.14 9.47
C MET A 1 -11.77 -2.73 8.81
N ILE A 2 -12.36 -2.00 7.87
CA ILE A 2 -13.44 -2.47 7.00
C ILE A 2 -12.99 -2.23 5.57
N ASP A 3 -13.04 -3.27 4.76
CA ASP A 3 -12.83 -3.26 3.32
C ASP A 3 -14.13 -3.70 2.68
N ALA A 4 -14.75 -2.79 1.93
CA ALA A 4 -16.05 -3.00 1.34
C ALA A 4 -16.24 -2.16 0.09
N GLY A 5 -17.00 -2.73 -0.85
CA GLY A 5 -17.37 -2.10 -2.11
C GLY A 5 -18.86 -2.18 -2.39
N SER A 6 -19.28 -1.49 -3.45
CA SER A 6 -20.61 -1.59 -4.04
C SER A 6 -20.50 -1.82 -5.54
N ARG A 7 -21.61 -2.20 -6.19
CA ARG A 7 -21.69 -2.32 -7.64
C ARG A 7 -22.84 -1.50 -8.19
N VAL A 8 -22.57 -0.71 -9.23
CA VAL A 8 -23.57 0.06 -9.96
C VAL A 8 -23.41 -0.21 -11.46
N ASN A 9 -24.47 -0.65 -12.12
CA ASN A 9 -24.47 -1.00 -13.56
C ASN A 9 -23.34 -1.97 -13.96
N GLY A 10 -22.92 -2.85 -13.05
CA GLY A 10 -21.85 -3.82 -13.27
C GLY A 10 -20.43 -3.35 -12.90
N TYR A 11 -20.22 -2.05 -12.64
CA TYR A 11 -18.94 -1.50 -12.21
C TYR A 11 -18.80 -1.56 -10.69
N GLY A 12 -17.63 -1.96 -10.18
CA GLY A 12 -17.33 -2.04 -8.76
C GLY A 12 -16.70 -0.77 -8.19
N SER A 13 -16.91 -0.55 -6.90
CA SER A 13 -16.04 0.26 -6.04
C SER A 13 -15.28 -0.65 -5.08
N ASP A 14 -14.17 -0.18 -4.55
CA ASP A 14 -13.34 -0.94 -3.60
C ASP A 14 -12.70 0.01 -2.59
N ILE A 15 -13.17 -0.01 -1.35
CA ILE A 15 -12.83 1.04 -0.38
C ILE A 15 -12.52 0.38 0.95
N THR A 16 -11.33 0.68 1.45
CA THR A 16 -10.87 0.29 2.78
C THR A 16 -10.70 1.51 3.67
N ARG A 17 -11.17 1.39 4.91
CA ARG A 17 -10.88 2.32 6.01
C ARG A 17 -10.47 1.59 7.27
N THR A 18 -9.52 2.18 7.98
CA THR A 18 -9.11 1.77 9.32
C THR A 18 -9.43 2.90 10.28
N THR A 19 -10.18 2.58 11.32
CA THR A 19 -10.54 3.53 12.39
C THR A 19 -10.00 3.03 13.72
N PRO A 20 -9.57 3.94 14.61
CA PRO A 20 -9.12 3.58 15.95
C PRO A 20 -10.30 3.07 16.79
N SER A 21 -10.03 2.11 17.66
CA SER A 21 -10.97 1.71 18.70
C SER A 21 -10.86 2.64 19.91
N GLN A 22 -11.82 2.58 20.84
CA GLN A 22 -11.77 3.34 22.10
C GLN A 22 -10.50 3.07 22.93
N HIS A 23 -9.89 1.89 22.77
CA HIS A 23 -8.68 1.47 23.49
C HIS A 23 -7.48 1.35 22.54
N CYS A 24 -7.46 2.12 21.45
CA CYS A 24 -6.38 2.07 20.48
C CYS A 24 -5.04 2.45 21.12
N HIS A 25 -3.98 1.71 20.78
CA HIS A 25 -2.64 2.06 21.20
C HIS A 25 -2.24 3.42 20.57
N PRO A 26 -1.65 4.37 21.31
CA PRO A 26 -1.34 5.71 20.77
C PRO A 26 -0.47 5.70 19.51
N VAL A 27 0.51 4.79 19.43
CA VAL A 27 1.32 4.60 18.22
C VAL A 27 0.46 4.11 17.04
N MET A 28 -0.50 3.22 17.28
CA MET A 28 -1.41 2.75 16.22
C MET A 28 -2.31 3.88 15.72
N ASP A 29 -2.84 4.71 16.63
CA ASP A 29 -3.67 5.88 16.28
C ASP A 29 -2.89 6.89 15.42
N SER A 30 -1.65 7.20 15.82
CA SER A 30 -0.73 8.05 15.04
C SER A 30 -0.40 7.43 13.68
N LEU A 31 -0.15 6.12 13.61
CA LEU A 31 0.09 5.42 12.35
C LEU A 31 -1.13 5.44 11.42
N ILE A 32 -2.36 5.38 11.93
CA ILE A 32 -3.58 5.49 11.10
C ILE A 32 -3.57 6.85 10.37
N THR A 33 -3.28 7.93 11.10
CA THR A 33 -3.15 9.28 10.53
C THR A 33 -2.01 9.34 9.50
N GLY A 34 -0.84 8.77 9.82
CA GLY A 34 0.30 8.73 8.92
C GLY A 34 0.07 7.93 7.64
N MET A 35 -0.66 6.81 7.73
CA MET A 35 -1.03 6.00 6.57
C MET A 35 -2.05 6.70 5.68
N GLU A 36 -2.99 7.46 6.25
CA GLU A 36 -3.90 8.30 5.47
C GLU A 36 -3.15 9.44 4.74
N ALA A 37 -2.20 10.09 5.41
CA ALA A 37 -1.34 11.08 4.77
C ALA A 37 -0.51 10.46 3.62
N LEU A 38 0.07 9.28 3.83
CA LEU A 38 0.82 8.54 2.81
C LEU A 38 -0.05 8.18 1.60
N GLU A 39 -1.28 7.71 1.82
CA GLU A 39 -2.23 7.41 0.73
C GLU A 39 -2.49 8.66 -0.12
N LEU A 40 -2.80 9.79 0.51
CA LEU A 40 -3.01 11.06 -0.18
C LEU A 40 -1.76 11.55 -0.95
N GLU A 41 -0.56 11.35 -0.40
CA GLU A 41 0.70 11.66 -1.08
C GLU A 41 0.92 10.78 -2.33
N ILE A 42 0.54 9.50 -2.28
CA ILE A 42 0.61 8.61 -3.45
C ILE A 42 -0.39 9.07 -4.51
N VAL A 43 -1.62 9.41 -4.11
CA VAL A 43 -2.63 9.96 -5.02
C VAL A 43 -2.17 11.26 -5.67
N ALA A 44 -1.48 12.13 -4.93
CA ALA A 44 -0.95 13.38 -5.49
C ALA A 44 0.12 13.17 -6.58
N SER A 45 0.82 12.03 -6.56
CA SER A 45 1.80 11.64 -7.60
C SER A 45 1.14 11.11 -8.88
N VAL A 46 -0.15 10.79 -8.87
CA VAL A 46 -0.86 10.18 -10.01
C VAL A 46 -1.06 11.20 -11.12
N LYS A 47 -0.57 10.86 -12.32
CA LYS A 47 -0.82 11.56 -13.59
C LYS A 47 -0.43 10.66 -14.77
N PRO A 48 -0.83 10.98 -16.02
CA PRO A 48 -0.39 10.23 -17.18
C PRO A 48 1.14 10.16 -17.31
N GLY A 49 1.64 9.01 -17.74
CA GLY A 49 3.07 8.74 -17.94
C GLY A 49 3.82 8.25 -16.70
N VAL A 50 3.21 8.30 -15.51
CA VAL A 50 3.81 7.70 -14.30
C VAL A 50 3.76 6.18 -14.41
N ALA A 51 4.86 5.51 -14.06
CA ALA A 51 4.90 4.05 -13.99
C ALA A 51 4.19 3.58 -12.71
N TYR A 52 3.19 2.70 -12.81
CA TYR A 52 2.50 2.21 -11.61
C TYR A 52 3.44 1.61 -10.55
N PRO A 53 4.51 0.85 -10.91
CA PRO A 53 5.48 0.38 -9.93
C PRO A 53 6.14 1.50 -9.10
N SER A 54 6.31 2.72 -9.63
CA SER A 54 6.90 3.79 -8.83
C SER A 54 5.97 4.28 -7.71
N LEU A 55 4.65 4.14 -7.87
CA LEU A 55 3.69 4.39 -6.79
C LEU A 55 3.82 3.33 -5.68
N HIS A 56 4.12 2.09 -6.07
CA HIS A 56 4.40 1.02 -5.11
C HIS A 56 5.71 1.28 -4.34
N ASP A 57 6.76 1.71 -5.04
CA ASP A 57 8.03 2.10 -4.40
C ASP A 57 7.82 3.28 -3.44
N GLN A 58 6.98 4.25 -3.81
CA GLN A 58 6.58 5.36 -2.93
C GLN A 58 5.87 4.84 -1.67
N ALA A 59 4.94 3.89 -1.79
CA ALA A 59 4.25 3.29 -0.65
C ALA A 59 5.20 2.55 0.29
N ILE A 60 6.09 1.69 -0.23
CA ILE A 60 7.11 0.99 0.57
C ILE A 60 8.03 1.99 1.29
N ALA A 61 8.44 3.05 0.60
CA ALA A 61 9.26 4.09 1.19
C ALA A 61 8.52 4.89 2.27
N GLY A 62 7.23 5.15 2.11
CA GLY A 62 6.38 5.79 3.11
C GLY A 62 6.18 4.91 4.35
N VAL A 63 5.89 3.63 4.18
CA VAL A 63 5.83 2.65 5.27
C VAL A 63 7.17 2.61 6.01
N ALA A 64 8.29 2.58 5.30
CA ALA A 64 9.62 2.64 5.92
C ALA A 64 9.83 3.94 6.73
N SER A 65 9.38 5.11 6.24
CA SER A 65 9.42 6.36 7.02
C SER A 65 8.62 6.23 8.32
N LEU A 66 7.36 5.77 8.23
CA LEU A 66 6.47 5.65 9.38
C LEU A 66 7.03 4.70 10.45
N LEU A 67 7.65 3.59 10.03
CA LEU A 67 8.31 2.65 10.95
C LEU A 67 9.45 3.32 11.73
N VAL A 68 10.23 4.19 11.09
CA VAL A 68 11.32 4.94 11.74
C VAL A 68 10.77 6.02 12.66
N GLU A 69 9.84 6.84 12.16
CA GLU A 69 9.25 7.97 12.89
C GLU A 69 8.57 7.54 14.20
N HIS A 70 7.96 6.36 14.22
CA HIS A 70 7.26 5.82 15.39
C HIS A 70 8.14 4.90 16.26
N GLY A 71 9.45 4.81 15.99
CA GLY A 71 10.39 4.00 16.77
C GLY A 71 10.16 2.48 16.67
N ILE A 72 9.46 2.02 15.63
CA ILE A 72 9.28 0.59 15.34
C ILE A 72 10.55 0.03 14.70
N ALA A 73 11.22 0.84 13.88
CA ALA A 73 12.54 0.56 13.34
C ALA A 73 13.62 1.35 14.08
N LYS A 74 14.76 0.70 14.32
CA LYS A 74 15.95 1.25 14.98
C LYS A 74 17.04 1.67 14.00
N VAL A 75 16.81 1.49 12.70
CA VAL A 75 17.76 1.75 11.61
C VAL A 75 17.19 2.78 10.65
N ALA A 76 18.03 3.31 9.75
CA ALA A 76 17.60 4.30 8.78
C ALA A 76 16.58 3.74 7.77
N LYS A 77 15.72 4.62 7.25
CA LYS A 77 14.75 4.30 6.18
C LYS A 77 15.40 3.58 4.98
N SER A 78 16.56 4.04 4.53
CA SER A 78 17.26 3.44 3.39
C SER A 78 17.62 1.97 3.64
N GLU A 79 18.03 1.65 4.86
CA GLU A 79 18.38 0.30 5.27
C GLU A 79 17.15 -0.62 5.31
N LEU A 80 16.00 -0.12 5.79
CA LEU A 80 14.73 -0.88 5.76
C LEU A 80 14.31 -1.26 4.34
N ILE A 81 14.54 -0.38 3.37
CA ILE A 81 14.21 -0.61 1.96
C ILE A 81 15.21 -1.58 1.33
N GLU A 82 16.52 -1.34 1.50
CA GLU A 82 17.59 -2.18 0.95
C GLU A 82 17.46 -3.63 1.42
N ARG A 83 17.22 -3.82 2.73
CA ARG A 83 17.06 -5.13 3.37
C ARG A 83 15.64 -5.69 3.23
N ARG A 84 14.74 -4.96 2.56
CA ARG A 84 13.33 -5.31 2.33
C ARG A 84 12.52 -5.59 3.60
N LEU A 85 12.91 -5.02 4.73
CA LEU A 85 12.21 -5.18 6.00
C LEU A 85 10.83 -4.52 5.96
N ALA A 86 10.68 -3.39 5.26
CA ALA A 86 9.38 -2.72 5.08
C ALA A 86 8.35 -3.58 4.32
N HIS A 87 8.79 -4.50 3.45
CA HIS A 87 7.89 -5.38 2.71
C HIS A 87 7.20 -6.41 3.61
N ALA A 88 7.80 -6.75 4.77
CA ALA A 88 7.14 -7.61 5.75
C ALA A 88 5.94 -6.92 6.41
N PHE A 89 5.95 -5.57 6.48
CA PHE A 89 4.85 -4.76 6.99
C PHE A 89 3.84 -4.37 5.90
N MET A 90 4.22 -4.36 4.63
CA MET A 90 3.34 -4.16 3.48
C MET A 90 3.53 -5.30 2.45
N PRO A 91 2.90 -6.47 2.65
CA PRO A 91 3.18 -7.66 1.85
C PRO A 91 2.45 -7.71 0.50
N HIS A 92 1.58 -6.73 0.21
CA HIS A 92 0.78 -6.67 -1.00
C HIS A 92 1.17 -5.49 -1.90
N GLY A 93 0.66 -5.48 -3.13
CA GLY A 93 0.82 -4.34 -4.03
C GLY A 93 0.09 -3.10 -3.53
N VAL A 94 0.47 -1.92 -4.02
CA VAL A 94 -0.17 -0.64 -3.66
C VAL A 94 -1.59 -0.47 -4.23
N GLY A 95 -2.05 -1.42 -5.05
CA GLY A 95 -3.40 -1.45 -5.60
C GLY A 95 -3.48 -2.19 -6.93
N HIS A 96 -4.56 -1.94 -7.66
CA HIS A 96 -4.87 -2.60 -8.92
C HIS A 96 -5.83 -1.78 -9.80
N LEU A 97 -5.92 -2.13 -11.08
CA LEU A 97 -6.99 -1.60 -11.95
C LEU A 97 -8.36 -1.99 -11.39
N LEU A 98 -9.33 -1.09 -11.53
CA LEU A 98 -10.69 -1.25 -11.02
C LEU A 98 -11.71 -0.87 -12.10
N GLY A 99 -12.72 -1.71 -12.29
CA GLY A 99 -13.76 -1.50 -13.30
C GLY A 99 -14.94 -2.44 -13.14
N ILE A 100 -15.24 -3.24 -14.16
CA ILE A 100 -16.31 -4.26 -14.11
C ILE A 100 -15.94 -5.39 -13.13
N GLN A 101 -14.64 -5.70 -13.04
CA GLN A 101 -14.08 -6.56 -12.02
C GLN A 101 -13.36 -5.72 -10.97
N VAL A 102 -13.38 -6.18 -9.71
CA VAL A 102 -12.66 -5.52 -8.61
C VAL A 102 -11.17 -5.46 -8.93
N HIS A 103 -10.55 -6.63 -9.14
CA HIS A 103 -9.25 -6.74 -9.80
C HIS A 103 -9.46 -6.76 -11.33
N ASP A 104 -9.48 -5.58 -11.96
CA ASP A 104 -9.75 -5.47 -13.40
C ASP A 104 -8.61 -6.00 -14.28
N VAL A 105 -8.95 -6.36 -15.51
CA VAL A 105 -8.03 -7.04 -16.43
C VAL A 105 -6.90 -6.15 -16.95
N GLY A 106 -5.86 -6.80 -17.48
CA GLY A 106 -4.82 -6.11 -18.24
C GLY A 106 -3.74 -5.40 -17.41
N GLY A 107 -3.73 -5.54 -16.07
CA GLY A 107 -2.72 -4.92 -15.20
C GLY A 107 -1.26 -5.25 -15.56
N HIS A 108 -0.99 -6.43 -16.13
CA HIS A 108 0.35 -6.83 -16.58
C HIS A 108 0.55 -6.76 -18.11
N GLN A 109 -0.41 -6.20 -18.85
CA GLN A 109 -0.33 -6.15 -20.31
C GLN A 109 0.70 -5.09 -20.76
N ARG A 110 1.61 -5.48 -21.65
CA ARG A 110 2.65 -4.57 -22.16
C ARG A 110 2.08 -3.47 -23.06
N ASN A 111 1.22 -3.84 -24.00
CA ASN A 111 0.56 -2.92 -24.93
C ASN A 111 -0.67 -3.58 -25.58
N ALA A 112 -1.39 -2.84 -26.43
CA ALA A 112 -2.63 -3.31 -27.09
C ALA A 112 -2.45 -4.56 -27.97
N SER A 113 -1.24 -4.81 -28.50
CA SER A 113 -0.93 -6.01 -29.28
C SER A 113 -0.64 -7.24 -28.41
N GLY A 114 -0.65 -7.09 -27.09
CA GLY A 114 -0.46 -8.16 -26.11
C GLY A 114 0.93 -8.13 -25.45
N GLY A 115 1.33 -9.28 -24.91
CA GLY A 115 2.55 -9.43 -24.13
C GLY A 115 2.38 -9.08 -22.65
N ARG A 116 3.27 -9.63 -21.81
CA ARG A 116 3.23 -9.50 -20.35
C ARG A 116 4.47 -8.78 -19.82
N VAL A 117 4.29 -8.00 -18.76
CA VAL A 117 5.35 -7.42 -17.93
C VAL A 117 5.15 -7.96 -16.53
N GLU A 118 6.05 -8.84 -16.11
CA GLU A 118 6.02 -9.45 -14.78
C GLU A 118 6.22 -8.39 -13.69
N PRO A 119 5.58 -8.55 -12.51
CA PRO A 119 5.91 -7.74 -11.36
C PRO A 119 7.37 -7.92 -10.94
N PRO A 120 7.99 -6.93 -10.27
CA PRO A 120 9.33 -7.07 -9.73
C PRO A 120 9.42 -8.28 -8.77
N ALA A 121 10.54 -8.99 -8.78
CA ALA A 121 10.72 -10.19 -7.97
C ALA A 121 10.60 -9.95 -6.45
N HIS A 122 10.83 -8.72 -5.99
CA HIS A 122 10.67 -8.32 -4.59
C HIS A 122 9.23 -7.98 -4.20
N SER A 123 8.35 -7.76 -5.18
CA SER A 123 6.93 -7.42 -4.99
C SER A 123 6.05 -8.23 -5.94
N PRO A 124 6.04 -9.57 -5.85
CA PRO A 124 5.33 -10.44 -6.79
C PRO A 124 3.81 -10.29 -6.73
N ALA A 125 3.28 -9.71 -5.64
CA ALA A 125 1.85 -9.43 -5.47
C ALA A 125 1.37 -8.17 -6.21
N LEU A 126 2.26 -7.40 -6.86
CA LEU A 126 1.90 -6.18 -7.58
C LEU A 126 1.01 -6.52 -8.79
N ARG A 127 -0.22 -6.01 -8.80
CA ARG A 127 -1.24 -6.36 -9.80
C ARG A 127 -1.17 -5.54 -11.09
N THR A 128 -0.47 -4.41 -11.06
CA THR A 128 -0.28 -3.54 -12.23
C THR A 128 1.19 -3.17 -12.43
N THR A 129 1.67 -3.34 -13.66
CA THR A 129 3.03 -2.95 -14.09
C THR A 129 3.01 -1.93 -15.24
N ARG A 130 1.82 -1.40 -15.56
CA ARG A 130 1.60 -0.47 -16.66
C ARG A 130 2.04 0.96 -16.33
N MET A 131 2.28 1.73 -17.39
CA MET A 131 2.28 3.18 -17.29
C MET A 131 0.83 3.67 -17.21
N LEU A 132 0.59 4.66 -16.36
CA LEU A 132 -0.69 5.32 -16.22
C LEU A 132 -1.04 6.10 -17.49
N SER A 133 -2.27 5.94 -17.97
CA SER A 133 -2.85 6.77 -19.02
C SER A 133 -4.11 7.44 -18.48
N GLU A 134 -4.52 8.55 -19.12
CA GLU A 134 -5.81 9.18 -18.87
C GLU A 134 -6.95 8.15 -18.91
N ASP A 135 -7.95 8.35 -18.05
CA ASP A 135 -9.13 7.51 -17.85
C ASP A 135 -8.88 6.10 -17.31
N MET A 136 -7.64 5.73 -16.97
CA MET A 136 -7.44 4.56 -16.10
C MET A 136 -8.09 4.80 -14.73
N VAL A 137 -8.77 3.77 -14.22
CA VAL A 137 -9.30 3.74 -12.85
C VAL A 137 -8.62 2.61 -12.08
N PHE A 138 -8.16 2.91 -10.87
CA PHE A 138 -7.46 1.95 -10.02
C PHE A 138 -7.63 2.27 -8.53
N THR A 139 -7.28 1.31 -7.68
CA THR A 139 -7.17 1.49 -6.24
C THR A 139 -5.78 2.00 -5.85
N VAL A 140 -5.73 2.90 -4.86
CA VAL A 140 -4.51 3.22 -4.10
C VAL A 140 -4.76 2.80 -2.67
N GLU A 141 -4.08 1.74 -2.24
CA GLU A 141 -4.37 1.04 -0.98
C GLU A 141 -3.09 0.71 -0.18
N PRO A 142 -2.24 1.68 0.20
CA PRO A 142 -1.10 1.36 1.06
C PRO A 142 -1.56 0.73 2.38
N GLY A 143 -0.79 -0.24 2.87
CA GLY A 143 -1.08 -0.97 4.10
C GLY A 143 0.15 -1.13 4.99
N LEU A 144 -0.09 -1.22 6.30
CA LEU A 144 0.94 -1.46 7.32
C LEU A 144 0.36 -2.45 8.36
N TYR A 145 0.92 -3.65 8.42
CA TYR A 145 0.38 -4.75 9.22
C TYR A 145 1.44 -5.37 10.13
N PHE A 146 0.96 -5.91 11.25
CA PHE A 146 1.75 -6.64 12.23
C PHE A 146 1.40 -8.12 12.18
N ILE A 147 1.77 -8.80 11.08
CA ILE A 147 1.39 -10.20 10.80
C ILE A 147 2.47 -11.14 11.38
N PRO A 148 2.19 -11.94 12.43
CA PRO A 148 3.21 -12.79 13.06
C PRO A 148 3.93 -13.72 12.08
N MET A 149 3.19 -14.36 11.18
CA MET A 149 3.76 -15.27 10.17
C MET A 149 4.83 -14.60 9.27
N LEU A 150 4.72 -13.30 9.02
CA LEU A 150 5.68 -12.54 8.21
C LEU A 150 6.79 -11.91 9.05
N LEU A 151 6.50 -11.55 10.30
CA LEU A 151 7.44 -10.86 11.19
C LEU A 151 8.31 -11.81 12.01
N ASP A 152 7.79 -12.95 12.44
CA ASP A 152 8.53 -13.91 13.28
C ASP A 152 9.84 -14.40 12.66
N PRO A 153 9.95 -14.65 11.34
CA PRO A 153 11.24 -14.94 10.71
C PRO A 153 12.30 -13.85 10.92
N LEU A 154 11.89 -12.59 11.10
CA LEU A 154 12.79 -11.45 11.33
C LEU A 154 13.27 -11.34 12.80
N ARG A 155 12.71 -12.12 13.73
CA ARG A 155 13.14 -12.13 15.15
C ARG A 155 14.51 -12.76 15.38
N THR A 156 15.12 -13.29 14.32
CA THR A 156 16.42 -13.96 14.35
C THR A 156 17.38 -13.34 13.34
N GLY A 157 18.67 -13.54 13.54
CA GLY A 157 19.71 -12.97 12.69
C GLY A 157 19.75 -11.44 12.69
N ASP A 158 20.36 -10.87 11.67
CA ASP A 158 20.65 -9.44 11.59
C ASP A 158 19.38 -8.56 11.54
N ALA A 159 18.26 -9.11 11.09
CA ALA A 159 16.98 -8.39 11.01
C ALA A 159 16.41 -8.05 12.39
N ARG A 160 16.73 -8.87 13.41
CA ARG A 160 16.25 -8.69 14.77
C ARG A 160 16.66 -7.33 15.33
N GLU A 161 17.90 -6.93 15.10
CA GLU A 161 18.47 -5.71 15.67
C GLU A 161 17.94 -4.44 14.99
N ALA A 162 17.35 -4.56 13.80
CA ALA A 162 16.75 -3.44 13.08
C ALA A 162 15.37 -3.03 13.62
N LEU A 163 14.70 -3.88 14.42
CA LEU A 163 13.30 -3.72 14.80
C LEU A 163 13.11 -3.69 16.32
N HIS A 164 12.17 -2.88 16.80
CA HIS A 164 11.84 -2.75 18.21
C HIS A 164 10.75 -3.78 18.61
N TRP A 165 11.18 -5.00 18.88
CA TRP A 165 10.28 -6.13 19.16
C TRP A 165 9.27 -5.93 20.29
N PRO A 166 9.63 -5.35 21.46
CA PRO A 166 8.64 -5.07 22.51
C PRO A 166 7.46 -4.22 22.01
N LEU A 167 7.73 -3.14 21.26
CA LEU A 167 6.68 -2.31 20.67
C LEU A 167 5.89 -3.06 19.59
N ILE A 168 6.57 -3.85 18.74
CA ILE A 168 5.88 -4.68 17.74
C ILE A 168 4.93 -5.66 18.43
N ASP A 169 5.34 -6.29 19.53
CA ASP A 169 4.53 -7.24 20.30
C ASP A 169 3.28 -6.56 20.89
N GLU A 170 3.39 -5.32 21.33
CA GLU A 170 2.26 -4.48 21.78
C GLU A 170 1.31 -4.10 20.63
N LEU A 171 1.82 -3.97 19.40
CA LEU A 171 1.04 -3.57 18.23
C LEU A 171 0.38 -4.75 17.48
N ILE A 172 0.92 -5.98 17.60
CA ILE A 172 0.36 -7.20 16.98
C ILE A 172 -1.16 -7.35 17.24
N PRO A 173 -1.68 -7.20 18.47
CA PRO A 173 -3.12 -7.32 18.74
C PRO A 173 -4.00 -6.33 17.97
N SER A 174 -3.44 -5.22 17.49
CA SER A 174 -4.16 -4.23 16.70
C SER A 174 -4.32 -4.64 15.22
N GLY A 175 -3.60 -5.69 14.77
CA GLY A 175 -3.68 -6.23 13.43
C GLY A 175 -2.94 -5.39 12.39
N GLY A 176 -3.54 -4.31 11.91
CA GLY A 176 -2.93 -3.46 10.90
C GLY A 176 -3.86 -2.38 10.33
N ILE A 177 -3.31 -1.64 9.38
CA ILE A 177 -3.91 -0.45 8.77
C ILE A 177 -3.90 -0.63 7.25
N ARG A 178 -5.01 -0.26 6.62
CA ARG A 178 -5.15 -0.04 5.19
C ARG A 178 -6.11 1.12 4.98
N ILE A 179 -5.75 2.00 4.07
CA ILE A 179 -6.56 3.13 3.61
C ILE A 179 -6.58 3.00 2.10
N GLU A 180 -7.76 2.96 1.51
CA GLU A 180 -7.92 2.68 0.09
C GLU A 180 -8.96 3.56 -0.59
N ASP A 181 -8.56 4.16 -1.71
CA ASP A 181 -9.42 4.99 -2.53
C ASP A 181 -9.45 4.55 -3.99
N ASN A 182 -10.54 4.90 -4.67
CA ASN A 182 -10.71 4.68 -6.10
C ASN A 182 -10.32 5.96 -6.84
N ILE A 183 -9.31 5.84 -7.71
CA ILE A 183 -8.67 6.97 -8.35
C ILE A 183 -8.84 6.86 -9.86
N ARG A 184 -9.33 7.92 -10.48
CA ARG A 184 -9.30 8.10 -11.93
C ARG A 184 -8.12 8.99 -12.32
N VAL A 185 -7.35 8.58 -13.32
CA VAL A 185 -6.33 9.44 -13.93
C VAL A 185 -7.00 10.47 -14.83
N THR A 186 -6.71 11.75 -14.61
CA THR A 186 -7.15 12.85 -15.48
C THR A 186 -6.04 13.22 -16.48
N ALA A 187 -6.31 14.14 -17.42
CA ALA A 187 -5.29 14.64 -18.35
C ALA A 187 -4.00 15.15 -17.69
N THR A 188 -4.09 15.67 -16.45
CA THR A 188 -2.95 16.32 -15.77
C THR A 188 -2.68 15.81 -14.37
N GLY A 189 -3.46 14.85 -13.85
CA GLY A 189 -3.38 14.45 -12.46
C GLY A 189 -4.33 13.31 -12.09
N ALA A 190 -4.97 13.44 -10.94
CA ALA A 190 -5.85 12.44 -10.35
C ALA A 190 -7.19 13.05 -9.93
N GLU A 191 -8.24 12.25 -10.03
CA GLU A 191 -9.56 12.51 -9.49
C GLU A 191 -9.87 11.39 -8.49
N ASN A 192 -9.93 11.75 -7.20
CA ASN A 192 -10.30 10.80 -6.14
C ASN A 192 -11.82 10.65 -6.12
N LEU A 193 -12.31 9.45 -6.43
CA LEU A 193 -13.74 9.14 -6.51
C LEU A 193 -14.35 8.87 -5.12
N THR A 194 -13.54 8.48 -4.15
CA THR A 194 -13.97 8.11 -2.80
C THR A 194 -14.18 9.32 -1.90
N ARG A 195 -13.29 10.32 -1.96
CA ARG A 195 -13.26 11.48 -1.04
C ARG A 195 -14.04 12.70 -1.55
N ARG A 196 -15.13 12.48 -2.28
CA ARG A 196 -16.00 13.55 -2.79
C ARG A 196 -17.05 14.01 -1.78
#